data_AF-W9DWJ3-F1
#
_entry.id   AF-W9DWJ3-F1
#
_cell.length_a   1.000
_cell.length_b   1.000
_cell.length_c   1.000
_cell.angle_alpha   90.00
_cell.angle_beta   90.00
_cell.angle_gamma   90.00
#
_symmetry.space_group_name_H-M   'P 1'
#
loop_
_entity.id
_entity.type
_entity.pdbx_description
1 polymer ?
#
loop_
_entity_poly.entity_id
_entity_poly.type
_entity_poly.pdbx_seq_one_letter_code
_entity_poly.pdbx_strand_id
1 'polypeptide(L)'
;MKIRVVSSKEEIESLGTNEEMVHLAFRPSNTDILTLVTKCPNVKALHIPTSYKRTISKSTQMFLDMKGIALIEGDVWGHRKDINDYSEVSDTVYESIDQYRKDGLSDDEIGAKMERELHMSTDLLKFLLKNRK
;
A
#
# COMPACT_ATOMS: atom_id res chain seq x y z
N MET A 1 7.64 3.73 6.73
CA MET A 1 6.27 3.16 6.89
C MET A 1 6.37 1.65 6.81
N LYS A 2 5.52 0.92 7.55
CA LYS A 2 5.47 -0.55 7.51
C LYS A 2 4.25 -1.01 6.72
N ILE A 3 4.41 -2.07 5.96
CA ILE A 3 3.38 -2.70 5.14
C ILE A 3 3.18 -4.11 5.71
N ARG A 4 2.01 -4.37 6.30
CA ARG A 4 1.67 -5.70 6.79
C ARG A 4 1.37 -6.62 5.62
N VAL A 5 2.12 -7.72 5.47
CA VAL A 5 1.93 -8.67 4.37
C VAL A 5 0.99 -9.79 4.81
N VAL A 6 -0.08 -9.99 4.05
CA VAL A 6 -1.11 -11.00 4.29
C VAL A 6 -1.15 -11.95 3.10
N SER A 7 -0.84 -13.23 3.33
CA SER A 7 -0.69 -14.23 2.29
C SER A 7 -1.88 -15.16 2.16
N SER A 8 -2.83 -15.13 3.09
CA SER A 8 -4.08 -15.89 2.99
C SER A 8 -5.25 -15.18 3.68
N LYS A 9 -6.47 -15.61 3.38
CA LYS A 9 -7.69 -15.05 4.00
C LYS A 9 -7.75 -15.30 5.51
N GLU A 10 -7.20 -16.43 5.97
CA GLU A 10 -7.19 -16.82 7.38
C GLU A 10 -6.36 -15.84 8.22
N GLU A 11 -5.32 -15.25 7.62
CA GLU A 11 -4.44 -14.30 8.28
C GLU A 11 -5.10 -12.93 8.53
N ILE A 12 -6.20 -12.60 7.83
CA ILE A 12 -6.98 -11.39 8.12
C ILE A 12 -7.40 -11.40 9.60
N GLU A 13 -7.70 -12.58 10.16
CA GLU A 13 -8.11 -12.68 11.56
C GLU A 13 -6.99 -12.40 12.56
N SER A 14 -5.74 -12.38 12.12
CA SER A 14 -4.59 -12.03 12.95
C SER A 14 -4.20 -10.55 12.87
N LEU A 15 -4.84 -9.77 12.00
CA LEU A 15 -4.49 -8.36 11.81
C LEU A 15 -4.80 -7.53 13.06
N GLY A 16 -3.86 -6.65 13.41
CA GLY A 16 -4.02 -5.68 14.48
C GLY A 16 -4.89 -4.49 14.06
N THR A 17 -5.44 -3.78 15.04
CA THR A 17 -6.23 -2.56 14.78
C THR A 17 -5.39 -1.37 14.32
N ASN A 18 -4.06 -1.43 14.51
CA ASN A 18 -3.12 -0.34 14.24
C ASN A 18 -2.49 -0.43 12.85
N GLU A 19 -2.90 -1.40 12.03
CA GLU A 19 -2.38 -1.58 10.68
C GLU A 19 -2.82 -0.42 9.79
N GLU A 20 -1.85 0.34 9.25
CA GLU A 20 -2.13 1.47 8.36
C GLU A 20 -2.07 1.10 6.89
N MET A 21 -1.23 0.13 6.51
CA MET A 21 -1.08 -0.32 5.13
C MET A 21 -0.95 -1.83 5.10
N VAL A 22 -1.82 -2.48 4.33
CA VAL A 22 -1.86 -3.95 4.22
C VAL A 22 -1.62 -4.35 2.77
N HIS A 23 -0.66 -5.25 2.54
CA HIS A 23 -0.45 -5.90 1.27
C HIS A 23 -1.13 -7.26 1.22
N LEU A 24 -1.99 -7.47 0.23
CA LEU A 24 -2.69 -8.72 0.00
C LEU A 24 -1.97 -9.50 -1.09
N ALA A 25 -1.16 -10.49 -0.67
CA ALA A 25 -0.41 -11.39 -1.55
C ALA A 25 -1.25 -12.57 -2.07
N PHE A 26 -2.56 -12.56 -1.81
CA PHE A 26 -3.55 -13.47 -2.38
C PHE A 26 -4.66 -12.68 -3.05
N ARG A 27 -5.44 -13.32 -3.92
CA ARG A 27 -6.61 -12.69 -4.56
C ARG A 27 -7.77 -12.61 -3.57
N PRO A 28 -8.12 -11.43 -3.04
CA PRO A 28 -9.19 -11.33 -2.05
C PRO A 28 -10.56 -11.34 -2.74
N SER A 29 -11.57 -11.87 -2.05
CA SER A 29 -12.97 -11.65 -2.36
C SER A 29 -13.43 -10.28 -1.84
N ASN A 30 -14.61 -9.82 -2.28
CA ASN A 30 -15.23 -8.62 -1.71
C ASN A 30 -15.45 -8.76 -0.19
N THR A 31 -15.80 -9.97 0.29
CA THR A 31 -15.98 -10.25 1.72
C THR A 31 -14.68 -10.10 2.49
N ASP A 32 -13.57 -10.62 1.95
CA ASP A 32 -12.25 -10.52 2.60
C ASP A 32 -11.85 -9.05 2.81
N ILE A 33 -12.09 -8.20 1.81
CA ILE A 33 -11.83 -6.76 1.91
C ILE A 33 -12.69 -6.11 2.99
N LEU A 34 -13.99 -6.40 3.02
CA LEU A 34 -14.90 -5.83 4.02
C LEU A 34 -14.49 -6.26 5.44
N THR A 35 -14.20 -7.54 5.65
CA THR A 35 -13.74 -8.08 6.93
C THR A 35 -12.46 -7.39 7.39
N LEU A 36 -11.47 -7.23 6.50
CA LEU A 36 -10.21 -6.56 6.79
C LEU A 36 -10.45 -5.11 7.23
N VAL A 37 -11.23 -4.34 6.47
CA VAL A 37 -11.51 -2.93 6.77
C VAL A 37 -12.27 -2.77 8.08
N THR A 38 -13.20 -3.68 8.40
CA THR A 38 -13.91 -3.66 9.69
C THR A 38 -12.97 -3.95 10.86
N LYS A 39 -12.00 -4.85 10.70
CA LYS A 39 -11.06 -5.23 11.74
C LYS A 39 -9.93 -4.21 11.94
N CYS A 40 -9.52 -3.55 10.87
CA CYS A 40 -8.40 -2.59 10.84
C CYS A 40 -8.95 -1.17 10.61
N PRO A 41 -9.52 -0.50 11.62
CA PRO A 41 -10.15 0.82 11.44
C PRO A 41 -9.16 1.92 11.03
N ASN A 42 -7.86 1.72 11.27
CA ASN A 42 -6.80 2.67 10.94
C ASN A 42 -6.18 2.43 9.55
N VAL A 43 -6.66 1.45 8.79
CA VAL A 43 -6.10 1.16 7.47
C VAL A 43 -6.35 2.35 6.53
N LYS A 44 -5.28 2.82 5.90
CA LYS A 44 -5.27 3.94 4.95
C LYS A 44 -5.08 3.46 3.52
N ALA A 45 -4.45 2.29 3.33
CA ALA A 45 -4.22 1.72 2.01
C ALA A 45 -4.25 0.19 1.99
N LEU A 46 -4.84 -0.34 0.92
CA LEU A 46 -4.72 -1.73 0.50
C LEU A 46 -3.80 -1.80 -0.71
N HIS A 47 -2.67 -2.47 -0.54
CA HIS A 47 -1.69 -2.70 -1.60
C HIS A 47 -1.94 -4.07 -2.22
N ILE A 48 -2.21 -4.11 -3.51
CA ILE A 48 -2.65 -5.33 -4.19
C ILE A 48 -1.90 -5.49 -5.53
N PRO A 49 -1.47 -6.72 -5.88
CA PRO A 49 -0.96 -7.01 -7.21
C PRO A 49 -1.98 -6.63 -8.30
N THR A 50 -1.48 -6.07 -9.41
CA THR A 50 -2.31 -5.57 -10.53
C THR A 50 -3.32 -6.62 -11.03
N SER A 51 -2.93 -7.89 -11.03
CA SER A 51 -3.79 -9.00 -11.46
C SER A 51 -4.99 -9.24 -10.54
N TYR A 52 -4.91 -8.88 -9.26
CA TYR A 52 -6.00 -9.04 -8.29
C TYR A 52 -6.83 -7.76 -8.18
N LYS A 53 -6.24 -6.57 -8.37
CA LYS A 53 -7.01 -5.30 -8.39
C LYS A 53 -8.14 -5.34 -9.41
N ARG A 54 -7.89 -5.97 -10.57
CA ARG A 54 -8.87 -6.16 -11.65
C ARG A 54 -10.08 -7.00 -11.25
N THR A 55 -9.97 -7.85 -10.23
CA THR A 55 -11.09 -8.68 -9.75
C THR A 55 -11.94 -8.01 -8.68
N ILE A 56 -11.53 -6.82 -8.21
CA ILE A 56 -12.26 -6.08 -7.19
C ILE A 56 -13.46 -5.37 -7.82
N SER A 57 -14.65 -5.64 -7.30
CA SER A 57 -15.88 -5.05 -7.82
C SER A 57 -15.90 -3.52 -7.69
N LYS A 58 -16.59 -2.84 -8.61
CA LYS A 58 -16.74 -1.38 -8.57
C LYS A 58 -17.39 -0.90 -7.26
N SER A 59 -18.37 -1.63 -6.74
CA SER A 59 -19.02 -1.32 -5.47
C SER A 59 -18.05 -1.41 -4.29
N THR A 60 -17.16 -2.41 -4.26
CA THR A 60 -16.09 -2.49 -3.25
C THR A 60 -15.10 -1.34 -3.39
N GLN A 61 -14.71 -0.95 -4.61
CA GLN A 61 -13.85 0.21 -4.83
C GLN A 61 -14.50 1.50 -4.31
N MET A 62 -15.79 1.71 -4.59
CA MET A 62 -16.54 2.86 -4.07
C MET A 62 -16.63 2.85 -2.53
N PHE A 63 -16.84 1.67 -1.93
CA PHE A 63 -16.83 1.55 -0.47
C PHE A 63 -15.49 1.96 0.15
N LEU A 64 -14.37 1.51 -0.44
CA LEU A 64 -13.03 1.89 0.02
C LEU A 64 -12.81 3.40 -0.10
N ASP A 65 -13.20 3.99 -1.24
CA ASP A 65 -13.10 5.43 -1.48
C ASP A 65 -13.92 6.25 -0.46
N MET A 66 -15.16 5.82 -0.16
CA MET A 66 -16.00 6.43 0.90
C MET A 66 -15.37 6.33 2.28
N LYS A 67 -14.56 5.30 2.55
CA LYS A 67 -13.80 5.14 3.80
C LYS A 67 -12.47 5.88 3.79
N GLY A 68 -12.10 6.51 2.67
CA GLY A 68 -10.80 7.17 2.50
C GLY A 68 -9.63 6.20 2.37
N ILE A 69 -9.90 4.94 2.00
CA ILE A 69 -8.89 3.88 1.88
C ILE A 69 -8.42 3.79 0.44
N ALA A 70 -7.12 4.02 0.23
CA ALA A 70 -6.52 3.95 -1.10
C ALA A 70 -6.34 2.49 -1.56
N LEU A 71 -6.77 2.18 -2.77
CA LEU A 71 -6.47 0.89 -3.43
C LEU A 71 -5.26 1.06 -4.35
N ILE A 72 -4.09 0.68 -3.85
CA ILE A 72 -2.79 0.90 -4.50
C ILE A 72 -2.40 -0.36 -5.27
N GLU A 73 -2.02 -0.19 -6.53
CA GLU A 73 -1.45 -1.31 -7.29
C GLU A 73 0.06 -1.44 -7.11
N GLY A 74 0.49 -2.68 -6.97
CA GLY A 74 1.91 -3.02 -6.84
C GLY A 74 2.08 -4.35 -6.12
N ASP A 75 3.34 -4.77 -6.01
CA ASP A 75 3.71 -6.04 -5.40
C ASP A 75 4.90 -5.83 -4.47
N VAL A 76 5.05 -6.72 -3.48
CA VAL A 76 6.16 -6.65 -2.52
C VAL A 76 7.19 -7.72 -2.90
N TRP A 77 8.09 -7.34 -3.81
CA TRP A 77 9.13 -8.25 -4.31
C TRP A 77 10.21 -8.53 -3.27
N GLY A 78 10.69 -9.78 -3.23
CA GLY A 78 11.82 -10.20 -2.39
C GLY A 78 11.53 -10.30 -0.89
N HIS A 79 10.29 -10.07 -0.46
CA HIS A 79 9.91 -10.17 0.94
C HIS A 79 9.72 -11.63 1.38
N ARG A 80 10.35 -11.98 2.51
CA ARG A 80 10.26 -13.30 3.14
C ARG A 80 9.38 -13.26 4.37
N LYS A 81 8.11 -13.62 4.17
CA LYS A 81 7.08 -13.63 5.22
C LYS A 81 7.40 -14.61 6.36
N ASP A 82 8.17 -15.65 6.09
CA ASP A 82 8.63 -16.61 7.10
C ASP A 82 9.63 -16.01 8.10
N ILE A 83 10.23 -14.86 7.77
CA ILE A 83 11.19 -14.14 8.60
C ILE A 83 10.56 -12.88 9.23
N ASN A 84 9.78 -12.14 8.44
CA ASN A 84 9.15 -10.91 8.91
C ASN A 84 7.76 -10.77 8.31
N ASP A 85 6.80 -10.45 9.15
CA ASP A 85 5.40 -10.24 8.79
C ASP A 85 5.15 -8.87 8.12
N TYR A 86 6.13 -7.99 8.16
CA TYR A 86 6.08 -6.63 7.62
C TYR A 86 7.16 -6.42 6.56
N SER A 87 6.76 -5.80 5.45
CA SER A 87 7.69 -5.16 4.53
C SER A 87 7.85 -3.70 4.91
N GLU A 88 9.08 -3.20 4.94
CA GLU A 88 9.34 -1.79 5.26
C GLU A 88 9.68 -1.03 3.99
N VAL A 89 9.10 0.16 3.85
CA VAL A 89 9.57 1.11 2.83
C VAL A 89 10.88 1.68 3.36
N SER A 90 11.97 1.44 2.63
CA SER A 90 13.33 1.85 3.00
C SER A 90 13.40 3.34 3.33
N ASP A 91 14.15 3.69 4.38
CA ASP A 91 14.41 5.08 4.76
C ASP A 91 15.04 5.89 3.63
N THR A 92 15.80 5.25 2.75
CA THR A 92 16.37 5.89 1.55
C THR A 92 15.30 6.47 0.61
N VAL A 93 14.15 5.80 0.48
CA VAL A 93 13.00 6.32 -0.30
C VAL A 93 12.53 7.63 0.31
N TYR A 94 12.50 7.68 1.63
CA TYR A 94 12.12 8.87 2.35
C TYR A 94 13.19 9.97 2.22
N GLU A 95 14.46 9.66 2.40
CA GLU A 95 15.53 10.64 2.22
C GLU A 95 15.52 11.28 0.81
N SER A 96 15.29 10.48 -0.24
CA SER A 96 15.18 10.99 -1.61
C SER A 96 14.03 11.99 -1.79
N ILE A 97 12.84 11.69 -1.26
CA ILE A 97 11.68 12.60 -1.35
C ILE A 97 12.00 13.94 -0.65
N ASP A 98 12.62 13.92 0.54
CA ASP A 98 12.93 15.15 1.26
C ASP A 98 14.01 15.96 0.55
N GLN A 99 15.01 15.29 -0.02
CA GLN A 99 16.05 15.94 -0.80
C GLN A 99 15.46 16.62 -2.04
N TYR A 100 14.62 15.92 -2.81
CA TYR A 100 14.03 16.50 -4.01
C TYR A 100 13.05 17.65 -3.70
N ARG A 101 12.33 17.59 -2.57
CA ARG A 101 11.54 18.74 -2.09
C ARG A 101 12.43 19.94 -1.74
N LYS A 102 13.58 19.72 -1.09
CA LYS A 102 14.57 20.78 -0.80
C LYS A 102 15.17 21.37 -2.08
N ASP A 103 15.34 20.55 -3.11
CA ASP A 103 15.81 20.97 -4.43
C ASP A 103 14.74 21.74 -5.23
N GLY A 104 13.52 21.88 -4.68
CA GLY A 104 12.44 22.68 -5.23
C GLY A 104 11.54 21.95 -6.24
N LEU A 105 11.67 20.62 -6.37
CA LEU A 105 10.82 19.85 -7.27
C LEU A 105 9.40 19.75 -6.72
N SER A 106 8.42 19.79 -7.62
CA SER A 106 7.03 19.48 -7.32
C SER A 106 6.82 17.98 -7.07
N ASP A 107 5.77 17.61 -6.34
CA ASP A 107 5.46 16.20 -6.04
C ASP A 107 5.31 15.35 -7.33
N ASP A 108 4.82 15.93 -8.43
CA ASP A 108 4.72 15.25 -9.73
C ASP A 108 6.10 14.96 -10.35
N GLU A 109 7.02 15.92 -10.29
CA GLU A 109 8.40 15.76 -10.77
C GLU A 109 9.17 14.74 -9.93
N ILE A 110 8.97 14.77 -8.61
CA ILE A 110 9.54 13.79 -7.67
C ILE A 110 9.05 12.39 -8.02
N GLY A 111 7.73 12.21 -8.21
CA GLY A 111 7.15 10.93 -8.61
C GLY A 111 7.78 10.39 -9.89
N ALA A 112 7.89 11.20 -10.94
CA ALA A 112 8.48 10.79 -12.21
C ALA A 112 9.97 10.48 -12.13
N LYS A 113 10.72 11.09 -11.21
CA LYS A 113 12.14 10.80 -10.98
C LYS A 113 12.32 9.51 -10.19
N MET A 114 11.54 9.32 -9.13
CA MET A 114 11.59 8.11 -8.29
C MET A 114 11.10 6.87 -9.02
N GLU A 115 10.10 6.97 -9.90
CA GLU A 115 9.65 5.86 -10.74
C GLU A 115 10.81 5.34 -11.62
N ARG A 116 11.62 6.25 -12.17
CA ARG A 116 12.79 5.91 -13.01
C ARG A 116 13.95 5.31 -12.22
N GLU A 117 14.19 5.80 -11.00
CA GLU A 117 15.36 5.42 -10.20
C GLU A 117 15.13 4.20 -9.31
N LEU A 118 13.91 4.03 -8.78
CA LEU A 118 13.59 3.03 -7.76
C LEU A 118 12.63 1.94 -8.26
N HIS A 119 12.15 2.04 -9.50
CA HIS A 119 11.21 1.09 -10.12
C HIS A 119 9.96 0.82 -9.25
N MET A 120 9.54 1.80 -8.45
CA MET A 120 8.34 1.70 -7.63
C MET A 120 7.09 2.09 -8.42
N SER A 121 5.94 1.52 -8.06
CA SER A 121 4.69 1.89 -8.68
C SER A 121 4.31 3.35 -8.39
N THR A 122 3.82 4.02 -9.42
CA THR A 122 3.38 5.42 -9.33
C THR A 122 2.27 5.63 -8.29
N ASP A 123 1.37 4.66 -8.12
CA ASP A 123 0.33 4.70 -7.09
C ASP A 123 0.93 4.70 -5.67
N LEU A 124 1.95 3.87 -5.42
CA LEU A 124 2.63 3.82 -4.13
C LEU A 124 3.38 5.13 -3.85
N LEU A 125 4.10 5.65 -4.84
CA LEU A 125 4.82 6.93 -4.72
C LEU A 125 3.87 8.08 -4.38
N LYS A 126 2.75 8.20 -5.10
CA LYS A 126 1.72 9.21 -4.82
C LYS A 126 1.16 9.10 -3.42
N PHE A 127 0.91 7.86 -2.97
CA PHE A 127 0.44 7.63 -1.60
C PHE A 127 1.48 8.06 -0.55
N LEU A 128 2.75 7.72 -0.77
CA LEU A 128 3.84 8.10 0.14
C LEU A 128 4.02 9.62 0.20
N LEU A 129 4.00 10.31 -0.93
CA LEU A 129 4.13 11.77 -1.03
C LEU A 129 2.97 12.50 -0.31
N LYS A 130 1.74 12.03 -0.51
CA LYS A 130 0.52 12.60 0.12
C LYS A 130 0.51 12.42 1.64
N ASN A 131 1.01 11.29 2.13
CA ASN A 131 1.00 10.96 3.55
C ASN A 131 2.27 11.43 4.28
N ARG A 132 3.26 11.98 3.56
CA ARG A 132 4.43 12.62 4.15
C ARG A 132 4.22 14.12 4.29
N LYS A 133 3.90 14.52 5.53
CA LYS A 133 3.85 15.92 5.96
C LYS A 133 5.17 16.35 6.57
#